data_AF-A0A958JB00-F1
#
_entry.id   AF-A0A958JB00-F1
#
_cell.length_a   1.000
_cell.length_b   1.000
_cell.length_c   1.000
_cell.angle_alpha   90.00
_cell.angle_beta   90.00
_cell.angle_gamma   90.00
#
_symmetry.space_group_name_H-M   'P 1'
#
loop_
_entity.id
_entity.type
_entity.pdbx_description
1 polymer ?
#
loop_
_entity_poly.entity_id
_entity_poly.type
_entity_poly.pdbx_seq_one_letter_code
_entity_poly.pdbx_strand_id
1 'polypeptide(L)'
;KPMLPSIGVPTTAGTGSEGQSYALISQEETHRKMACGDIKARFRIVILDPLLPQSVPDEVAAVTGIDAISHALESFVSTRRNTVSQMFAREAWHLLEANFETILEERQNTTAWGQMLLGAHLAGLAIENAMLGAAHACANPLTANYGVTHGVAVGLMLPHVIRFNSAAVGGLYAELVRAAGLNDTEGESDVDMLIYRVNRLKAAAR
;
A
#
# COMPACT_ATOMS: atom_id res chain seq x y z
N LYS A 1 20.20 -7.14 -22.50
CA LYS A 1 20.46 -5.78 -23.06
C LYS A 1 20.07 -4.74 -22.01
N PRO A 2 20.73 -3.58 -21.94
CA PRO A 2 20.27 -2.47 -21.10
C PRO A 2 18.90 -1.96 -21.56
N MET A 3 18.05 -1.53 -20.63
CA MET A 3 16.79 -0.86 -20.94
C MET A 3 17.04 0.63 -21.23
N LEU A 4 16.14 1.27 -21.97
CA LEU A 4 16.18 2.72 -22.13
C LEU A 4 15.91 3.40 -20.78
N PRO A 5 16.52 4.56 -20.50
CA PRO A 5 16.18 5.35 -19.33
C PRO A 5 14.68 5.67 -19.32
N SER A 6 14.04 5.50 -18.16
CA SER A 6 12.61 5.77 -17.97
C SER A 6 12.41 6.77 -16.82
N ILE A 7 11.32 7.55 -16.90
CA ILE A 7 10.86 8.46 -15.86
C ILE A 7 9.48 8.00 -15.40
N GLY A 8 9.31 7.81 -14.09
CA GLY A 8 8.04 7.45 -13.47
C GLY A 8 7.30 8.71 -12.99
N VAL A 9 6.04 8.87 -13.41
CA VAL A 9 5.18 9.99 -13.00
C VAL A 9 3.84 9.41 -12.56
N PRO A 10 3.72 8.92 -11.32
CA PRO A 10 2.48 8.30 -10.84
C PRO A 10 1.35 9.34 -10.78
N THR A 11 0.19 8.96 -11.32
CA THR A 11 -1.04 9.78 -11.29
C THR A 11 -2.03 9.30 -10.23
N THR A 12 -1.64 8.32 -9.41
CA THR A 12 -2.42 7.74 -8.31
C THR A 12 -1.49 7.53 -7.12
N ALA A 13 -1.97 7.78 -5.90
CA ALA A 13 -1.26 7.41 -4.67
C ALA A 13 -1.61 5.97 -4.27
N GLY A 14 -0.99 4.99 -4.95
CA GLY A 14 -1.38 3.58 -4.82
C GLY A 14 -0.22 2.61 -4.95
N THR A 15 -0.03 2.09 -6.16
CA THR A 15 0.77 0.87 -6.41
C THR A 15 2.23 0.98 -5.96
N GLY A 16 2.79 2.19 -5.90
CA GLY A 16 4.21 2.42 -5.60
C GLY A 16 5.14 1.80 -6.64
N SER A 17 4.63 1.47 -7.82
CA SER A 17 5.38 0.76 -8.88
C SER A 17 6.56 1.57 -9.40
N GLU A 18 6.49 2.89 -9.30
CA GLU A 18 7.60 3.78 -9.63
C GLU A 18 8.82 3.61 -8.70
N GLY A 19 8.61 3.05 -7.50
CA GLY A 19 9.68 2.66 -6.57
C GLY A 19 10.21 1.23 -6.74
N GLN A 20 9.70 0.46 -7.70
CA GLN A 20 9.96 -0.98 -7.83
C GLN A 20 10.73 -1.33 -9.12
N SER A 21 11.31 -2.53 -9.16
CA SER A 21 11.97 -3.13 -10.33
C SER A 21 11.14 -4.23 -11.01
N TYR A 22 9.85 -4.32 -10.69
CA TYR A 22 8.95 -5.36 -11.18
C TYR A 22 7.94 -4.81 -12.17
N ALA A 23 7.72 -5.56 -13.24
CA ALA A 23 6.59 -5.39 -14.15
C ALA A 23 5.64 -6.58 -13.99
N LEU A 24 4.37 -6.30 -13.66
CA LEU A 24 3.31 -7.31 -13.68
C LEU A 24 2.69 -7.37 -15.07
N ILE A 25 2.90 -8.47 -15.78
CA ILE A 25 2.42 -8.66 -17.16
C ILE A 25 1.37 -9.77 -17.15
N SER A 26 0.16 -9.46 -17.63
CA SER A 26 -0.90 -10.46 -17.79
C SER A 26 -0.91 -10.98 -19.22
N GLN A 27 -0.94 -12.30 -19.39
CA GLN A 27 -1.16 -12.91 -20.70
C GLN A 27 -2.67 -12.94 -20.97
N GLU A 28 -3.11 -12.30 -22.05
CA GLU A 28 -4.53 -12.14 -22.38
C GLU A 28 -5.26 -13.48 -22.53
N GLU A 29 -4.69 -14.43 -23.27
CA GLU A 29 -5.31 -15.72 -23.60
C GLU A 29 -5.47 -16.65 -22.39
N THR A 30 -4.51 -16.62 -21.46
CA THR A 30 -4.46 -17.56 -20.33
C THR A 30 -4.85 -16.92 -19.00
N HIS A 31 -5.02 -15.60 -18.99
CA HIS A 31 -5.18 -14.75 -17.80
C HIS A 31 -4.09 -14.94 -16.73
N ARG A 32 -2.94 -15.55 -17.10
CA ARG A 32 -1.82 -15.75 -16.17
C ARG A 32 -1.10 -14.42 -15.96
N LYS A 33 -0.98 -14.03 -14.70
CA LYS A 33 -0.14 -12.90 -14.27
C LYS A 33 1.30 -13.38 -14.05
N MET A 34 2.25 -12.67 -14.64
CA MET A 34 3.69 -12.91 -14.50
C MET A 34 4.32 -11.73 -13.77
N ALA A 35 5.06 -12.00 -12.70
CA ALA A 35 5.90 -11.00 -12.04
C ALA A 35 7.30 -11.04 -12.67
N CYS A 36 7.60 -10.04 -13.49
CA CYS A 36 8.87 -9.91 -14.21
C CYS A 36 9.77 -8.92 -13.49
N GLY A 37 10.68 -9.42 -12.64
CA GLY A 37 11.64 -8.59 -11.90
C GLY A 37 12.98 -8.48 -12.62
N ASP A 38 13.43 -7.26 -12.87
CA ASP A 38 14.80 -6.97 -13.31
C ASP A 38 15.20 -5.56 -12.84
N ILE A 39 16.34 -5.45 -12.15
CA ILE A 39 16.89 -4.16 -11.68
C ILE A 39 16.95 -3.08 -12.77
N LYS A 40 17.12 -3.48 -14.04
CA LYS A 40 17.15 -2.57 -15.19
C LYS A 40 15.80 -1.91 -15.49
N ALA A 41 14.69 -2.44 -14.95
CA ALA A 41 13.36 -1.88 -15.12
C ALA A 41 13.06 -0.72 -14.16
N ARG A 42 13.91 -0.47 -13.14
CA ARG A 42 13.73 0.67 -12.23
C ARG A 42 13.76 1.99 -12.99
N PHE A 43 12.84 2.88 -12.63
CA PHE A 43 12.85 4.25 -13.15
C PHE A 43 14.12 4.99 -12.73
N ARG A 44 14.66 5.78 -13.66
CA ARG A 44 15.86 6.60 -13.41
C ARG A 44 15.54 7.85 -12.60
N ILE A 45 14.33 8.38 -12.80
CA ILE A 45 13.78 9.56 -12.14
C ILE A 45 12.33 9.25 -11.80
N VAL A 46 11.89 9.64 -10.61
CA VAL A 46 10.48 9.63 -10.20
C VAL A 46 10.06 11.07 -9.91
N ILE A 47 8.92 11.49 -10.45
CA ILE A 47 8.33 12.81 -10.22
C ILE A 47 6.99 12.61 -9.53
N LEU A 48 6.93 12.96 -8.24
CA LEU A 48 5.70 12.92 -7.45
C LEU A 48 5.02 14.30 -7.53
N ASP A 49 4.17 14.51 -8.53
CA ASP A 49 3.42 15.75 -8.71
C ASP A 49 2.03 15.64 -8.03
N PRO A 50 1.79 16.37 -6.92
CA PRO A 50 0.55 16.28 -6.16
C PRO A 50 -0.68 16.86 -6.85
N LEU A 51 -0.52 17.52 -8.01
CA LEU A 51 -1.65 18.02 -8.80
C LEU A 51 -2.28 16.92 -9.67
N LEU A 52 -1.49 15.94 -10.10
CA LEU A 52 -1.96 14.86 -10.98
C LEU A 52 -3.05 13.98 -10.36
N PRO A 53 -2.91 13.48 -9.10
CA PRO A 53 -3.91 12.60 -8.53
C PRO A 53 -5.22 13.31 -8.14
N GLN A 54 -5.29 14.64 -8.15
CA GLN A 54 -6.52 15.39 -7.79
C GLN A 54 -7.68 15.13 -8.76
N SER A 55 -7.37 14.66 -9.98
CA SER A 55 -8.34 14.39 -11.04
C SER A 55 -8.87 12.95 -11.06
N VAL A 56 -8.34 12.05 -10.23
CA VAL A 56 -8.78 10.65 -10.25
C VAL A 56 -10.19 10.52 -9.65
N PRO A 57 -11.02 9.59 -10.15
CA PRO A 57 -12.32 9.30 -9.54
C PRO A 57 -12.19 8.94 -8.05
N ASP A 58 -13.22 9.25 -7.27
CA ASP A 58 -13.22 9.03 -5.83
C ASP A 58 -12.99 7.55 -5.47
N GLU A 59 -13.66 6.64 -6.18
CA GLU A 59 -13.46 5.20 -6.02
C GLU A 59 -12.01 4.79 -6.30
N VAL A 60 -11.35 5.40 -7.29
CA VAL A 60 -9.96 5.10 -7.61
C VAL A 60 -9.04 5.58 -6.49
N ALA A 61 -9.25 6.77 -5.94
CA ALA A 61 -8.46 7.27 -4.82
C ALA A 61 -8.63 6.41 -3.56
N ALA A 62 -9.87 6.05 -3.25
CA ALA A 62 -10.22 5.17 -2.16
C ALA A 62 -9.51 3.81 -2.28
N VAL A 63 -9.69 3.12 -3.40
CA VAL A 63 -9.14 1.78 -3.61
C VAL A 63 -7.62 1.79 -3.69
N THR A 64 -7.02 2.77 -4.37
CA THR A 64 -5.55 2.86 -4.49
C THR A 64 -4.88 3.26 -3.18
N GLY A 65 -5.47 4.15 -2.38
CA GLY A 65 -4.91 4.49 -1.07
C GLY A 65 -4.96 3.31 -0.08
N ILE A 66 -6.04 2.50 -0.09
CA ILE A 66 -6.10 1.26 0.70
C ILE A 66 -5.03 0.27 0.27
N ASP A 67 -4.76 0.16 -1.02
CA ASP A 67 -3.67 -0.65 -1.57
C ASP A 67 -2.32 -0.19 -1.02
N ALA A 68 -2.01 1.11 -1.10
CA ALA A 68 -0.79 1.69 -0.54
C ALA A 68 -0.64 1.45 0.98
N ILE A 69 -1.73 1.61 1.74
CA ILE A 69 -1.74 1.33 3.19
C ILE A 69 -1.40 -0.13 3.45
N SER A 70 -2.00 -1.04 2.69
CA SER A 70 -1.74 -2.48 2.82
C SER A 70 -0.30 -2.82 2.48
N HIS A 71 0.30 -2.17 1.46
CA HIS A 71 1.70 -2.32 1.10
C HIS A 71 2.64 -1.98 2.25
N ALA A 72 2.39 -0.87 2.95
CA ALA A 72 3.16 -0.46 4.12
C ALA A 72 3.04 -1.50 5.25
N LEU A 73 1.81 -1.88 5.61
CA LEU A 73 1.56 -2.81 6.72
C LEU A 73 2.13 -4.21 6.45
N GLU A 74 1.94 -4.76 5.25
CA GLU A 74 2.44 -6.09 4.90
C GLU A 74 3.95 -6.13 4.77
N SER A 75 4.56 -5.13 4.13
CA SER A 75 6.02 -5.09 3.95
C SER A 75 6.75 -4.94 5.29
N PHE A 76 6.15 -4.23 6.27
CA PHE A 76 6.73 -4.07 7.60
C PHE A 76 6.87 -5.39 8.37
N VAL A 77 5.90 -6.30 8.21
CA VAL A 77 5.87 -7.59 8.92
C VAL A 77 6.27 -8.78 8.05
N SER A 78 6.62 -8.55 6.78
CA SER A 78 7.03 -9.57 5.84
C SER A 78 8.12 -10.48 6.42
N THR A 79 8.12 -11.75 6.05
CA THR A 79 9.20 -12.68 6.42
C THR A 79 10.53 -12.31 5.74
N ARG A 80 10.50 -11.48 4.69
CA ARG A 80 11.67 -10.93 4.01
C ARG A 80 12.03 -9.50 4.45
N ARG A 81 11.38 -8.97 5.49
CA ARG A 81 11.67 -7.63 6.01
C ARG A 81 13.14 -7.48 6.42
N ASN A 82 13.65 -6.27 6.30
CA ASN A 82 14.95 -5.86 6.81
C ASN A 82 14.86 -4.41 7.31
N THR A 83 15.95 -3.88 7.86
CA THR A 83 15.98 -2.53 8.42
C THR A 83 15.54 -1.47 7.42
N VAL A 84 15.98 -1.57 6.16
CA VAL A 84 15.63 -0.60 5.11
C VAL A 84 14.14 -0.69 4.76
N SER A 85 13.61 -1.90 4.54
CA SER A 85 12.19 -2.07 4.22
C SER A 85 11.30 -1.62 5.36
N GLN A 86 11.69 -1.85 6.62
CA GLN A 86 10.94 -1.41 7.80
C GLN A 86 10.97 0.11 7.97
N MET A 87 12.10 0.77 7.68
CA MET A 87 12.17 2.24 7.70
C MET A 87 11.20 2.84 6.68
N PHE A 88 11.21 2.35 5.44
CA PHE A 88 10.29 2.83 4.41
C PHE A 88 8.83 2.50 4.73
N ALA A 89 8.53 1.29 5.18
CA ALA A 89 7.17 0.88 5.52
C ALA A 89 6.60 1.67 6.71
N ARG A 90 7.40 1.97 7.74
CA ARG A 90 6.96 2.75 8.89
C ARG A 90 6.62 4.18 8.49
N GLU A 91 7.47 4.83 7.71
CA GLU A 91 7.23 6.18 7.22
C GLU A 91 6.04 6.22 6.24
N ALA A 92 5.95 5.23 5.35
CA ALA A 92 4.81 5.09 4.46
C ALA A 92 3.49 5.00 5.24
N TRP A 93 3.44 4.16 6.28
CA TRP A 93 2.28 4.04 7.15
C TRP A 93 1.93 5.38 7.81
N HIS A 94 2.90 6.07 8.40
CA HIS A 94 2.68 7.37 9.04
C HIS A 94 2.07 8.41 8.08
N LEU A 95 2.61 8.53 6.87
CA LEU A 95 2.11 9.48 5.87
C LEU A 95 0.73 9.10 5.34
N LEU A 96 0.52 7.83 5.00
CA LEU A 96 -0.72 7.35 4.40
C LEU A 96 -1.88 7.41 5.39
N GLU A 97 -1.69 6.90 6.61
CA GLU A 97 -2.73 6.86 7.63
C GLU A 97 -3.21 8.27 8.00
N ALA A 98 -2.30 9.23 8.14
CA ALA A 98 -2.61 10.59 8.54
C ALA A 98 -3.33 11.42 7.45
N ASN A 99 -3.22 11.05 6.18
CA ASN A 99 -3.71 11.87 5.05
C ASN A 99 -4.79 11.19 4.20
N PHE A 100 -5.03 9.88 4.37
CA PHE A 100 -5.96 9.15 3.54
C PHE A 100 -7.39 9.68 3.62
N GLU A 101 -7.94 9.91 4.82
CA GLU A 101 -9.29 10.46 4.96
C GLU A 101 -9.38 11.88 4.36
N THR A 102 -8.35 12.72 4.55
CA THR A 102 -8.30 14.07 3.99
C THR A 102 -8.36 14.08 2.47
N ILE A 103 -7.67 13.17 1.77
CA ILE A 103 -7.76 13.14 0.30
C ILE A 103 -9.13 12.66 -0.21
N LEU A 104 -9.95 12.00 0.61
CA LEU A 104 -11.30 11.60 0.24
C LEU A 104 -12.30 12.75 0.45
N GLU A 105 -12.13 13.52 1.53
CA GLU A 105 -13.00 14.65 1.87
C GLU A 105 -12.63 15.93 1.12
N GLU A 106 -11.33 16.19 0.93
CA GLU A 106 -10.78 17.43 0.38
C GLU A 106 -9.90 17.15 -0.85
N ARG A 107 -10.53 16.80 -1.98
CA ARG A 107 -9.83 16.39 -3.23
C ARG A 107 -8.79 17.38 -3.76
N GLN A 108 -8.91 18.66 -3.44
CA GLN A 108 -8.01 19.73 -3.89
C GLN A 108 -6.90 20.05 -2.86
N ASN A 109 -6.79 19.27 -1.78
CA ASN A 109 -5.75 19.45 -0.78
C ASN A 109 -4.40 18.93 -1.31
N THR A 110 -3.66 19.81 -1.98
CA THR A 110 -2.34 19.51 -2.57
C THR A 110 -1.35 18.96 -1.55
N THR A 111 -1.40 19.42 -0.30
CA THR A 111 -0.50 18.92 0.75
C THR A 111 -0.80 17.47 1.09
N ALA A 112 -2.07 17.13 1.33
CA ALA A 112 -2.48 15.76 1.63
C ALA A 112 -2.13 14.81 0.48
N TRP A 113 -2.33 15.24 -0.77
CA TRP A 113 -1.91 14.47 -1.94
C TRP A 113 -0.40 14.27 -2.05
N GLY A 114 0.38 15.30 -1.71
CA GLY A 114 1.85 15.18 -1.65
C GLY A 114 2.30 14.12 -0.64
N GLN A 115 1.68 14.10 0.54
CA GLN A 115 1.97 13.09 1.56
C GLN A 115 1.51 11.69 1.14
N MET A 116 0.33 11.57 0.52
CA MET A 116 -0.17 10.30 0.00
C MET A 116 0.72 9.73 -1.11
N LEU A 117 1.19 10.56 -2.06
CA LEU A 117 2.12 10.14 -3.11
C LEU A 117 3.47 9.70 -2.53
N LEU A 118 4.02 10.47 -1.59
CA LEU A 118 5.27 10.10 -0.92
C LEU A 118 5.11 8.79 -0.14
N GLY A 119 4.01 8.66 0.62
CA GLY A 119 3.70 7.44 1.36
C GLY A 119 3.57 6.21 0.45
N ALA A 120 2.85 6.33 -0.67
CA ALA A 120 2.71 5.25 -1.65
C ALA A 120 4.07 4.89 -2.30
N HIS A 121 4.89 5.89 -2.61
CA HIS A 121 6.25 5.68 -3.14
C HIS A 121 7.14 4.91 -2.15
N LEU A 122 7.13 5.33 -0.88
CA LEU A 122 7.88 4.65 0.18
C LEU A 122 7.35 3.23 0.42
N ALA A 123 6.04 3.01 0.34
CA ALA A 123 5.47 1.66 0.38
C ALA A 123 5.97 0.80 -0.80
N GLY A 124 6.08 1.37 -2.00
CA GLY A 124 6.70 0.75 -3.16
C GLY A 124 8.16 0.34 -2.92
N LEU A 125 8.97 1.24 -2.35
CA LEU A 125 10.34 0.96 -1.95
C LEU A 125 10.43 -0.10 -0.83
N ALA A 126 9.47 -0.13 0.08
CA ALA A 126 9.39 -1.16 1.12
C ALA A 126 9.16 -2.55 0.51
N ILE A 127 8.27 -2.66 -0.48
CA ILE A 127 8.04 -3.90 -1.23
C ILE A 127 9.31 -4.33 -1.95
N GLU A 128 9.97 -3.40 -2.66
CA GLU A 128 11.19 -3.67 -3.42
C GLU A 128 12.31 -4.25 -2.55
N ASN A 129 12.40 -3.80 -1.30
CA ASN A 129 13.40 -4.27 -0.34
C ASN A 129 12.94 -5.47 0.49
N ALA A 130 11.67 -5.86 0.42
CA ALA A 130 11.13 -7.01 1.14
C ALA A 130 10.31 -7.87 0.17
N MET A 131 9.00 -7.94 0.41
CA MET A 131 7.92 -8.51 -0.40
C MET A 131 6.60 -8.15 0.32
N LEU A 132 5.47 -8.48 -0.30
CA LEU A 132 4.16 -8.45 0.34
C LEU A 132 3.86 -9.72 1.15
N GLY A 133 2.63 -9.84 1.64
CA GLY A 133 2.20 -10.90 2.55
C GLY A 133 0.90 -11.59 2.14
N ALA A 134 0.22 -12.12 3.16
CA ALA A 134 -0.95 -12.96 2.99
C ALA A 134 -2.20 -12.19 2.53
N ALA A 135 -2.33 -10.89 2.79
CA ALA A 135 -3.50 -10.13 2.35
C ALA A 135 -3.55 -10.06 0.82
N HIS A 136 -2.43 -9.73 0.17
CA HIS A 136 -2.32 -9.79 -1.28
C HIS A 136 -2.46 -11.22 -1.83
N ALA A 137 -1.85 -12.21 -1.17
CA ALA A 137 -1.96 -13.60 -1.59
C ALA A 137 -3.42 -14.10 -1.57
N CYS A 138 -4.19 -13.71 -0.56
CA CYS A 138 -5.62 -14.04 -0.44
C CYS A 138 -6.52 -13.18 -1.34
N ALA A 139 -6.12 -11.95 -1.68
CA ALA A 139 -6.86 -11.08 -2.59
C ALA A 139 -6.79 -11.54 -4.06
N ASN A 140 -5.64 -12.10 -4.48
CA ASN A 140 -5.42 -12.55 -5.86
C ASN A 140 -6.52 -13.50 -6.41
N PRO A 141 -6.92 -14.59 -5.71
CA PRO A 141 -8.01 -15.44 -6.20
C PRO A 141 -9.37 -14.75 -6.21
N LEU A 142 -9.61 -13.76 -5.33
CA LEU A 142 -10.85 -12.97 -5.34
C LEU A 142 -10.96 -12.13 -6.62
N THR A 143 -9.86 -11.45 -6.99
CA THR A 143 -9.81 -10.68 -8.23
C THR A 143 -9.86 -11.58 -9.47
N ALA A 144 -9.12 -12.70 -9.48
CA ALA A 144 -9.03 -13.57 -10.65
C ALA A 144 -10.34 -14.34 -10.95
N ASN A 145 -11.02 -14.83 -9.92
CA ASN A 145 -12.16 -15.74 -10.11
C ASN A 145 -13.53 -15.07 -9.92
N TYR A 146 -13.59 -13.92 -9.24
CA TYR A 146 -14.85 -13.27 -8.88
C TYR A 146 -14.92 -11.80 -9.30
N GLY A 147 -13.92 -11.29 -10.02
CA GLY A 147 -13.94 -9.92 -10.56
C GLY A 147 -13.89 -8.82 -9.49
N VAL A 148 -13.51 -9.15 -8.25
CA VAL A 148 -13.41 -8.16 -7.17
C VAL A 148 -12.21 -7.24 -7.44
N THR A 149 -12.44 -5.93 -7.46
CA THR A 149 -11.41 -4.90 -7.61
C THR A 149 -10.26 -5.12 -6.62
N HIS A 150 -9.01 -5.02 -7.07
CA HIS A 150 -7.84 -5.47 -6.30
C HIS A 150 -7.75 -4.84 -4.90
N GLY A 151 -7.73 -3.51 -4.78
CA GLY A 151 -7.63 -2.85 -3.47
C GLY A 151 -8.84 -3.11 -2.57
N VAL A 152 -10.03 -3.41 -3.14
CA VAL A 152 -11.20 -3.85 -2.37
C VAL A 152 -10.97 -5.24 -1.79
N ALA A 153 -10.46 -6.18 -2.59
CA ALA A 153 -10.13 -7.53 -2.14
C ALA A 153 -9.02 -7.51 -1.07
N VAL A 154 -7.99 -6.68 -1.25
CA VAL A 154 -6.91 -6.50 -0.27
C VAL A 154 -7.45 -5.89 1.03
N GLY A 155 -8.20 -4.79 0.94
CA GLY A 155 -8.82 -4.14 2.10
C GLY A 155 -9.80 -5.04 2.85
N LEU A 156 -10.48 -5.95 2.15
CA LEU A 156 -11.32 -6.98 2.78
C LEU A 156 -10.48 -7.96 3.60
N MET A 157 -9.37 -8.46 3.05
CA MET A 157 -8.56 -9.49 3.70
C MET A 157 -7.63 -8.95 4.79
N LEU A 158 -7.17 -7.71 4.67
CA LEU A 158 -6.13 -7.14 5.52
C LEU A 158 -6.42 -7.20 7.04
N PRO A 159 -7.61 -6.83 7.55
CA PRO A 159 -7.91 -6.96 8.99
C PRO A 159 -7.85 -8.40 9.50
N HIS A 160 -8.26 -9.36 8.69
CA HIS A 160 -8.22 -10.78 9.03
C HIS A 160 -6.78 -11.31 9.06
N VAL A 161 -5.95 -10.86 8.10
CA VAL A 161 -4.53 -11.22 8.05
C VAL A 161 -3.75 -10.61 9.21
N ILE A 162 -4.03 -9.36 9.60
CA ILE A 162 -3.41 -8.73 10.78
C ILE A 162 -3.73 -9.56 12.04
N ARG A 163 -5.00 -9.96 12.21
CA ARG A 163 -5.43 -10.81 13.33
C ARG A 163 -4.74 -12.18 13.32
N PHE A 164 -4.58 -12.79 12.15
CA PHE A 164 -3.90 -14.08 12.02
C PHE A 164 -2.40 -13.95 12.33
N ASN A 165 -1.73 -12.94 11.77
CA ASN A 165 -0.30 -12.71 11.92
C ASN A 165 0.07 -12.26 13.35
N SER A 166 -0.86 -11.67 14.11
CA SER A 166 -0.58 -11.14 15.45
C SER A 166 -0.01 -12.18 16.42
N ALA A 167 -0.36 -13.45 16.26
CA ALA A 167 0.20 -14.55 17.04
C ALA A 167 1.72 -14.69 16.90
N ALA A 168 2.29 -14.28 15.76
CA ALA A 168 3.72 -14.35 15.48
C ALA A 168 4.42 -12.97 15.51
N VAL A 169 3.74 -11.91 15.05
CA VAL A 169 4.34 -10.59 14.83
C VAL A 169 3.54 -9.44 15.44
N GLY A 170 2.67 -9.71 16.43
CA GLY A 170 1.85 -8.69 17.09
C GLY A 170 2.65 -7.50 17.63
N GLY A 171 3.86 -7.74 18.16
CA GLY A 171 4.74 -6.67 18.64
C GLY A 171 5.19 -5.69 17.56
N LEU A 172 5.29 -6.12 16.29
CA LEU A 172 5.61 -5.25 15.16
C LEU A 172 4.41 -4.39 14.75
N TYR A 173 3.20 -4.94 14.76
CA TYR A 173 1.99 -4.13 14.55
C TYR A 173 1.80 -3.09 15.65
N ALA A 174 2.09 -3.47 16.89
CA ALA A 174 2.07 -2.57 18.04
C ALA A 174 3.04 -1.39 17.88
N GLU A 175 4.19 -1.61 17.24
CA GLU A 175 5.13 -0.55 16.91
C GLU A 175 4.55 0.47 15.92
N LEU A 176 3.85 0.00 14.89
CA LEU A 176 3.23 0.88 13.89
C LEU A 176 2.11 1.75 14.47
N VAL A 177 1.32 1.20 15.39
CA VAL A 177 0.30 1.94 16.14
C VAL A 177 0.93 3.08 16.93
N ARG A 178 1.96 2.77 17.72
CA ARG A 178 2.67 3.78 18.51
C ARG A 178 3.37 4.82 17.63
N ALA A 179 3.98 4.39 16.53
CA ALA A 179 4.67 5.29 15.60
C ALA A 179 3.73 6.28 14.92
N ALA A 180 2.49 5.86 14.61
CA ALA A 180 1.45 6.73 14.07
C ALA A 180 0.73 7.55 15.16
N GLY A 181 1.07 7.37 16.44
CA GLY A 181 0.41 8.09 17.54
C GLY A 181 -1.07 7.73 17.69
N LEU A 182 -1.46 6.52 17.27
CA LEU A 182 -2.83 6.04 17.41
C LEU A 182 -3.13 5.80 18.90
N ASN A 183 -4.02 6.62 19.45
CA ASN A 183 -4.43 6.56 20.86
C ASN A 183 -5.89 6.09 21.00
N ASP A 184 -6.41 5.37 20.00
CA ASP A 184 -7.83 5.03 19.89
C ASP A 184 -8.23 4.04 21.00
N THR A 185 -9.05 4.49 21.95
CA THR A 185 -9.35 3.76 23.20
C THR A 185 -10.30 2.56 23.02
N GLU A 186 -10.72 2.25 21.79
CA GLU A 186 -11.69 1.18 21.50
C GLU A 186 -11.04 -0.21 21.29
N GLY A 187 -9.71 -0.30 21.21
CA GLY A 187 -8.98 -1.56 21.12
C GLY A 187 -8.48 -2.05 22.49
N GLU A 188 -8.73 -3.32 22.82
CA GLU A 188 -8.19 -3.96 24.04
C GLU A 188 -6.68 -4.19 23.96
N SER A 189 -6.12 -4.19 22.74
CA SER A 189 -4.69 -4.33 22.45
C SER A 189 -4.27 -3.43 21.28
N ASP A 190 -2.96 -3.15 21.14
CA ASP A 190 -2.45 -2.40 19.97
C ASP A 190 -2.84 -3.06 18.64
N VAL A 191 -2.89 -4.40 18.60
CA VAL A 191 -3.32 -5.12 17.39
C VAL A 191 -4.78 -4.84 17.08
N ASP A 192 -5.65 -4.83 18.09
CA ASP A 192 -7.08 -4.53 17.89
C ASP A 192 -7.28 -3.07 17.48
N MET A 193 -6.50 -2.13 18.03
CA MET A 193 -6.48 -0.74 17.59
C MET A 193 -6.10 -0.62 16.11
N LEU A 194 -5.07 -1.35 15.65
CA LEU A 194 -4.70 -1.34 14.23
C LEU A 194 -5.80 -1.91 13.35
N ILE A 195 -6.38 -3.05 13.73
CA ILE A 195 -7.50 -3.67 13.00
C ILE A 195 -8.69 -2.72 12.91
N TYR A 196 -9.02 -2.05 14.01
CA TYR A 196 -10.07 -1.05 14.07
C TYR A 196 -9.78 0.13 13.13
N ARG A 197 -8.56 0.68 13.20
CA ARG A 197 -8.16 1.80 12.33
C ARG A 197 -8.23 1.42 10.85
N VAL A 198 -7.73 0.24 10.47
CA VAL A 198 -7.82 -0.25 9.08
C VAL A 198 -9.29 -0.40 8.65
N ASN A 199 -10.17 -0.89 9.53
CA ASN A 199 -11.61 -0.96 9.22
C ASN A 199 -12.25 0.42 9.05
N ARG A 200 -11.85 1.41 9.85
CA ARG A 200 -12.30 2.81 9.70
C ARG A 200 -11.84 3.42 8.37
N LEU A 201 -10.57 3.28 8.04
CA LEU A 201 -10.02 3.75 6.75
C LEU A 201 -10.78 3.11 5.58
N LYS A 202 -11.04 1.81 5.63
CA LYS A 202 -11.86 1.11 4.62
C LYS A 202 -13.31 1.61 4.59
N ALA A 203 -13.89 2.00 5.72
CA ALA A 203 -15.26 2.52 5.76
C ALA A 203 -15.35 3.94 5.18
N ALA A 204 -14.33 4.77 5.36
CA ALA A 204 -14.22 6.08 4.72
C ALA A 204 -14.05 5.99 3.19
N ALA A 205 -13.53 4.85 2.71
CA ALA A 205 -13.33 4.55 1.29
C ALA A 205 -14.62 4.17 0.53
N ARG A 206 -15.81 4.39 1.10
CA ARG A 206 -17.12 3.97 0.55
C ARG A 206 -18.00 5.13 0.15
#